data_AF-B5VIP8-F1
#
_entry.id   AF-B5VIP8-F1
#
_cell.length_a   1.000
_cell.length_b   1.000
_cell.length_c   1.000
_cell.angle_alpha   90.00
_cell.angle_beta   90.00
_cell.angle_gamma   90.00
#
_symmetry.space_group_name_H-M   'P 1'
#
loop_
_entity.id
_entity.type
_entity.pdbx_description
1 polymer ?
#
loop_
_entity_poly.entity_id
_entity_poly.type
_entity_poly.pdbx_seq_one_letter_code
_entity_poly.pdbx_strand_id
1 'polypeptide(L)'
;MSIRNDNASGGYMQPDQSSNASMHKRDLRVEEEIKPLDDMDSKGAVAADGEVHLRKSFSLWSILGVGFGLTNSWFGISTSMVAGISSGGPMMIVYGIIIVALISICIGTSLGELSSAYPHAGGQFWWSLKLAPPKYKRFAAYMCGSFAYAGSVFTSASTTLSVATEVVGMYALTHPEFIPKRWHIFVCFELLHLFLMFF
;
A
#
# COMPACT_ATOMS: atom_id res chain seq x y z
N MET A 1 0.30 -29.63 -74.05
CA MET A 1 0.72 -28.60 -73.09
C MET A 1 0.24 -29.02 -71.71
N SER A 2 1.18 -29.33 -70.81
CA SER A 2 1.09 -29.51 -69.32
C SER A 2 -0.01 -30.43 -68.76
N ILE A 3 0.25 -31.71 -68.44
CA ILE A 3 0.81 -32.29 -67.20
C ILE A 3 0.13 -31.81 -65.90
N ARG A 4 -0.49 -32.78 -65.22
CA ARG A 4 -1.08 -32.75 -63.87
C ARG A 4 0.03 -32.94 -62.83
N ASN A 5 -0.03 -32.28 -61.67
CA ASN A 5 0.54 -32.86 -60.44
C ASN A 5 -0.11 -32.31 -59.17
N ASP A 6 -0.55 -33.26 -58.34
CA ASP A 6 -1.07 -33.08 -56.99
C ASP A 6 0.10 -33.15 -56.00
N ASN A 7 0.17 -32.27 -55.00
CA ASN A 7 0.99 -32.50 -53.80
C ASN A 7 0.40 -31.76 -52.59
N ALA A 8 -0.17 -32.55 -51.69
CA ALA A 8 -0.47 -32.18 -50.32
C ALA A 8 0.80 -32.27 -49.47
N SER A 9 1.15 -31.21 -48.75
CA SER A 9 2.02 -31.29 -47.57
C SER A 9 1.61 -30.23 -46.55
N GLY A 10 1.32 -30.70 -45.32
CA GLY A 10 0.71 -29.93 -44.26
C GLY A 10 1.50 -28.71 -43.82
N GLY A 11 0.81 -27.58 -43.70
CA GLY A 11 1.30 -26.36 -43.08
C GLY A 11 0.56 -26.13 -41.77
N TYR A 12 1.30 -26.10 -40.67
CA TYR A 12 0.85 -25.67 -39.34
C TYR A 12 -0.03 -24.41 -39.45
N MET A 13 -1.17 -24.37 -38.73
CA MET A 13 -1.89 -23.12 -38.50
C MET A 13 -0.93 -22.13 -37.84
N GLN A 14 -0.46 -21.15 -38.60
CA GLN A 14 0.24 -20.01 -38.03
C GLN A 14 -0.79 -19.23 -37.19
N PRO A 15 -0.52 -18.95 -35.91
CA PRO A 15 -1.39 -18.09 -35.12
C PRO A 15 -1.52 -16.76 -35.86
N ASP A 16 -2.74 -16.26 -35.97
CA ASP A 16 -3.03 -15.13 -36.83
C ASP A 16 -2.28 -13.86 -36.33
N GLN A 17 -1.28 -13.45 -37.11
CA GLN A 17 -0.41 -12.32 -36.76
C GLN A 17 -1.19 -10.99 -36.69
N SER A 18 -2.35 -10.94 -37.34
CA SER A 18 -3.22 -9.76 -37.45
C SER A 18 -3.99 -9.46 -36.15
N SER A 19 -4.53 -10.47 -35.46
CA SER A 19 -5.21 -10.31 -34.18
C SER A 19 -4.22 -9.92 -33.09
N ASN A 20 -3.03 -10.53 -33.06
CA ASN A 20 -1.98 -10.20 -32.09
C ASN A 20 -1.48 -8.76 -32.25
N ALA A 21 -1.26 -8.30 -33.50
CA ALA A 21 -0.91 -6.91 -33.78
C ALA A 21 -2.02 -5.91 -33.35
N SER A 22 -3.30 -6.29 -33.53
CA SER A 22 -4.43 -5.47 -33.09
C SER A 22 -4.59 -5.42 -31.56
N MET A 23 -4.20 -6.49 -30.87
CA MET A 23 -4.25 -6.59 -29.41
C MET A 23 -3.11 -5.79 -28.78
N HIS A 24 -1.91 -5.88 -29.37
CA HIS A 24 -0.76 -5.06 -29.00
C HIS A 24 -1.03 -3.56 -29.20
N LYS A 25 -1.67 -3.17 -30.32
CA LYS A 25 -2.10 -1.77 -30.54
C LYS A 25 -3.13 -1.27 -29.52
N ARG A 26 -3.99 -2.17 -29.02
CA ARG A 26 -4.98 -1.85 -27.99
C ARG A 26 -4.32 -1.71 -26.61
N ASP A 27 -3.35 -2.56 -26.28
CA ASP A 27 -2.56 -2.41 -25.05
C ASP A 27 -1.76 -1.10 -25.06
N LEU A 28 -1.14 -0.75 -26.19
CA LEU A 28 -0.42 0.53 -26.36
C LEU A 28 -1.34 1.76 -26.22
N ARG A 29 -2.56 1.71 -26.76
CA ARG A 29 -3.56 2.78 -26.58
C ARG A 29 -4.03 2.91 -25.15
N VAL A 30 -4.19 1.79 -24.42
CA VAL A 30 -4.63 1.86 -23.02
C VAL A 30 -3.52 2.45 -22.14
N GLU A 31 -2.25 2.18 -22.45
CA GLU A 31 -1.13 2.81 -21.75
C GLU A 31 -1.06 4.34 -22.02
N GLU A 32 -1.44 4.77 -23.22
CA GLU A 32 -1.50 6.19 -23.62
C GLU A 32 -2.72 6.94 -23.03
N GLU A 33 -3.82 6.23 -22.78
CA GLU A 33 -5.07 6.80 -22.24
C GLU A 33 -5.06 6.97 -20.72
N ILE A 34 -4.12 6.35 -20.00
CA ILE A 34 -3.79 6.72 -18.62
C ILE A 34 -3.01 8.05 -18.67
N LYS A 35 -3.73 9.14 -18.94
CA LYS A 35 -3.20 10.49 -18.75
C LYS A 35 -2.84 10.67 -17.26
N PRO A 36 -1.62 11.13 -16.94
CA PRO A 36 -1.27 11.54 -15.59
C PRO A 36 -2.24 12.63 -15.14
N LEU A 37 -2.83 12.48 -13.95
CA LEU A 37 -3.57 13.53 -13.26
C LEU A 37 -2.59 14.51 -12.59
N ASP A 38 -1.65 15.07 -13.35
CA ASP A 38 -0.55 15.92 -12.85
C ASP A 38 -0.74 17.42 -13.18
N ASP A 39 -1.97 17.91 -13.09
CA ASP A 39 -2.28 19.34 -13.30
C ASP A 39 -2.50 20.11 -11.98
N MET A 40 -1.92 19.67 -10.86
CA MET A 40 -1.88 20.49 -9.64
C MET A 40 -0.48 20.53 -9.02
N ASP A 41 0.19 21.65 -9.33
CA ASP A 41 1.27 22.30 -8.58
C ASP A 41 2.65 21.61 -8.52
N SER A 42 3.48 21.88 -9.52
CA SER A 42 4.94 21.92 -9.32
C SER A 42 5.62 22.84 -10.32
N LYS A 43 5.70 24.13 -9.96
CA LYS A 43 6.74 25.03 -10.49
C LYS A 43 8.10 24.53 -9.98
N GLY A 44 8.79 23.71 -10.78
CA GLY A 44 10.13 23.25 -10.44
C GLY A 44 10.86 22.51 -11.58
N ALA A 45 11.60 23.27 -12.38
CA ALA A 45 12.72 22.87 -13.25
C ALA A 45 12.44 21.84 -14.37
N VAL A 46 12.03 22.37 -15.53
CA VAL A 46 12.09 21.68 -16.83
C VAL A 46 13.51 21.78 -17.37
N ALA A 47 14.19 20.65 -17.57
CA ALA A 47 15.38 20.55 -18.43
C ALA A 47 14.98 20.01 -19.82
N ALA A 48 15.86 20.13 -20.81
CA ALA A 48 15.56 20.18 -22.25
C ALA A 48 15.18 18.84 -22.95
N ASP A 49 14.61 17.89 -22.22
CA ASP A 49 13.86 16.74 -22.72
C ASP A 49 12.66 16.61 -21.76
N GLY A 50 11.46 16.31 -22.24
CA GLY A 50 10.20 16.43 -21.47
C GLY A 50 10.06 15.56 -20.21
N GLU A 51 11.16 15.02 -19.69
CA GLU A 51 11.24 14.31 -18.44
C GLU A 51 11.29 15.28 -17.25
N VAL A 52 10.19 15.32 -16.51
CA VAL A 52 10.10 15.94 -15.18
C VAL A 52 10.98 15.14 -14.21
N HIS A 53 12.25 15.52 -14.09
CA HIS A 53 13.15 14.97 -13.07
C HIS A 53 12.83 15.66 -11.74
N LEU A 54 11.98 15.01 -10.93
CA LEU A 54 11.82 15.39 -9.52
C LEU A 54 13.21 15.47 -8.88
N ARG A 55 13.54 16.64 -8.30
CA ARG A 55 14.81 16.88 -7.61
C ARG A 55 14.98 15.79 -6.55
N LYS A 56 15.90 14.83 -6.76
CA LYS A 56 16.19 13.77 -5.79
C LYS A 56 16.84 14.38 -4.54
N SER A 57 16.01 14.85 -3.61
CA SER A 57 16.44 15.52 -2.38
C SER A 57 16.34 14.64 -1.13
N PHE A 58 15.99 13.35 -1.27
CA PHE A 58 15.85 12.47 -0.12
C PHE A 58 17.20 11.82 0.23
N SER A 59 17.83 12.32 1.30
CA SER A 59 18.98 11.65 1.94
C SER A 59 18.51 10.35 2.61
N LEU A 60 19.40 9.33 2.69
CA LEU A 60 19.11 8.07 3.39
C LEU A 60 18.61 8.31 4.82
N TRP A 61 19.20 9.28 5.53
CA TRP A 61 18.78 9.68 6.86
C TRP A 61 17.37 10.27 6.90
N SER A 62 16.99 11.02 5.86
CA SER A 62 15.63 11.57 5.74
C SER A 62 14.61 10.47 5.48
N ILE A 63 14.92 9.50 4.61
CA ILE A 63 14.03 8.37 4.31
C ILE A 63 13.85 7.48 5.54
N LEU A 64 14.93 7.21 6.28
CA LEU A 64 14.85 6.47 7.54
C LEU A 64 14.02 7.22 8.58
N GLY A 65 14.19 8.55 8.69
CA GLY A 65 13.40 9.38 9.60
C GLY A 65 11.91 9.38 9.25
N VAL A 66 11.57 9.51 7.96
CA VAL A 66 10.18 9.44 7.48
C VAL A 66 9.60 8.05 7.72
N GLY A 67 10.33 6.97 7.44
CA GLY A 67 9.88 5.61 7.70
C GLY A 67 9.63 5.33 9.19
N PHE A 68 10.52 5.81 10.06
CA PHE A 68 10.35 5.71 11.51
C PHE A 68 9.14 6.51 12.00
N GLY A 69 8.97 7.75 11.52
CA GLY A 69 7.84 8.61 11.87
C GLY A 69 6.49 8.04 11.41
N LEU A 70 6.43 7.48 10.20
CA LEU A 70 5.20 6.84 9.68
C LEU A 70 4.80 5.61 10.50
N THR A 71 5.77 4.85 11.01
CA THR A 71 5.51 3.61 11.73
C THR A 71 5.01 3.85 13.16
N ASN A 72 5.23 5.04 13.74
CA ASN A 72 4.80 5.40 15.10
C ASN A 72 4.94 4.24 16.11
N SER A 73 6.10 3.57 16.11
CA SER A 73 6.28 2.28 16.80
C SER A 73 6.03 2.37 18.31
N TRP A 74 6.29 3.53 18.91
CA TRP A 74 6.02 3.78 20.33
C TRP A 74 4.54 3.63 20.68
N PHE A 75 3.65 4.20 19.85
CA PHE A 75 2.20 4.09 20.06
C PHE A 75 1.74 2.64 19.96
N GLY A 76 2.20 1.93 18.92
CA GLY A 76 1.90 0.51 18.73
C GLY A 76 2.33 -0.36 19.90
N ILE A 77 3.52 -0.11 20.48
CA ILE A 77 4.01 -0.84 21.66
C ILE A 77 3.14 -0.56 22.89
N SER A 78 2.74 0.70 23.12
CA SER A 78 1.87 1.07 24.25
C SER A 78 0.52 0.35 24.19
N THR A 79 -0.16 0.43 23.04
CA THR A 79 -1.45 -0.27 22.84
C THR A 79 -1.29 -1.79 22.94
N SER A 80 -0.22 -2.35 22.36
CA SER A 80 0.03 -3.80 22.39
C SER A 80 0.32 -4.31 23.79
N MET A 81 0.97 -3.51 24.65
CA MET A 81 1.26 -3.90 26.03
C MET A 81 -0.02 -4.04 26.84
N VAL A 82 -0.97 -3.11 26.69
CA VAL A 82 -2.28 -3.15 27.37
C VAL A 82 -3.07 -4.40 26.95
N ALA A 83 -3.12 -4.68 25.65
CA ALA A 83 -3.79 -5.86 25.12
C ALA A 83 -3.09 -7.16 25.53
N GLY A 84 -1.76 -7.22 25.43
CA GLY A 84 -0.95 -8.40 25.69
C GLY A 84 -0.95 -8.85 27.15
N ILE A 85 -0.91 -7.90 28.10
CA ILE A 85 -1.03 -8.21 29.53
C ILE A 85 -2.40 -8.84 29.81
N SER A 86 -3.45 -8.30 29.21
CA SER A 86 -4.83 -8.76 29.43
C SER A 86 -5.11 -10.16 28.87
N SER A 87 -4.42 -10.56 27.79
CA SER A 87 -4.75 -11.80 27.07
C SER A 87 -3.76 -12.96 27.29
N GLY A 88 -2.48 -12.69 27.56
CA GLY A 88 -1.43 -13.73 27.53
C GLY A 88 -0.30 -13.56 28.55
N GLY A 89 -0.39 -12.56 29.43
CA GLY A 89 0.63 -12.26 30.42
C GLY A 89 1.95 -11.75 29.81
N PRO A 90 2.97 -11.50 30.66
CA PRO A 90 4.21 -10.83 30.24
C PRO A 90 5.07 -11.68 29.29
N MET A 91 4.99 -13.01 29.34
CA MET A 91 5.76 -13.87 28.42
C MET A 91 5.33 -13.70 26.97
N MET A 92 4.04 -13.52 26.69
CA MET A 92 3.54 -13.37 25.32
C MET A 92 4.08 -12.09 24.68
N ILE A 93 4.26 -11.03 25.46
CA ILE A 93 4.82 -9.75 24.97
C ILE A 93 6.29 -9.91 24.56
N VAL A 94 7.10 -10.58 25.39
CA VAL A 94 8.54 -10.76 25.15
C VAL A 94 8.82 -11.67 23.94
N TYR A 95 8.15 -12.81 23.84
CA TYR A 95 8.35 -13.71 22.71
C TYR A 95 7.63 -13.22 21.44
N GLY A 96 6.47 -12.57 21.60
CA GLY A 96 5.68 -12.03 20.50
C GLY A 96 6.43 -10.95 19.72
N ILE A 97 7.07 -10.00 20.40
CA ILE A 97 7.81 -8.93 19.72
C ILE A 97 9.01 -9.46 18.91
N ILE A 98 9.70 -10.48 19.41
CA ILE A 98 10.85 -11.11 18.72
C ILE A 98 10.37 -11.81 17.44
N ILE A 99 9.31 -12.60 17.51
CA ILE A 99 8.76 -13.32 16.36
C ILE A 99 8.25 -12.34 15.31
N VAL A 100 7.49 -11.31 15.73
CA VAL A 100 6.97 -10.28 14.83
C VAL A 100 8.10 -9.50 14.17
N ALA A 101 9.18 -9.18 14.89
CA ALA A 101 10.35 -8.50 14.33
C ALA A 101 11.03 -9.34 13.23
N LEU A 102 11.25 -10.64 13.46
CA LEU A 102 11.86 -11.53 12.45
C LEU A 102 11.01 -11.62 11.18
N ILE A 103 9.69 -11.77 11.33
CA ILE A 103 8.76 -11.80 10.19
C ILE A 103 8.77 -10.46 9.45
N SER A 104 8.80 -9.34 10.18
CA SER A 104 8.83 -7.99 9.60
C SER A 104 10.11 -7.72 8.80
N ILE A 105 11.26 -8.21 9.26
CA ILE A 105 12.53 -8.11 8.51
C ILE A 105 12.47 -8.93 7.22
N CYS A 106 11.87 -10.12 7.26
CA CYS A 106 11.68 -10.95 6.08
C CYS A 106 10.81 -10.24 5.03
N ILE A 107 9.65 -9.72 5.44
CA ILE A 107 8.75 -8.94 4.58
C ILE A 107 9.46 -7.70 4.02
N GLY A 108 10.17 -6.95 4.87
CA GLY A 108 10.92 -5.76 4.47
C GLY A 108 12.01 -6.06 3.45
N THR A 109 12.72 -7.17 3.60
CA THR A 109 13.75 -7.61 2.65
C THR A 109 13.13 -7.97 1.30
N SER A 110 12.06 -8.75 1.27
CA SER A 110 11.35 -9.10 0.02
C SER A 110 10.78 -7.88 -0.70
N LEU A 111 10.22 -6.92 0.06
CA LEU A 111 9.73 -5.66 -0.50
C LEU A 111 10.88 -4.79 -1.02
N GLY A 112 12.01 -4.81 -0.33
CA GLY A 112 13.26 -4.15 -0.74
C GLY A 112 13.77 -4.66 -2.08
N GLU A 113 13.85 -5.99 -2.26
CA GLU A 113 14.21 -6.63 -3.54
C GLU A 113 13.28 -6.21 -4.67
N LEU A 114 11.97 -6.19 -4.40
CA LEU A 114 10.96 -5.79 -5.37
C LEU A 114 11.07 -4.30 -5.76
N SER A 115 11.34 -3.43 -4.79
CA SER A 115 11.54 -1.99 -5.01
C SER A 115 12.82 -1.67 -5.81
N SER A 116 13.85 -2.50 -5.65
CA SER A 116 15.10 -2.39 -6.41
C SER A 116 14.94 -2.88 -7.85
N ALA A 117 14.19 -3.98 -8.04
CA ALA A 117 13.93 -4.54 -9.37
C ALA A 117 12.98 -3.69 -10.22
N TYR A 118 11.98 -3.06 -9.60
CA TYR A 118 10.97 -2.23 -10.28
C TYR A 118 10.81 -0.86 -9.57
N PRO A 119 11.74 0.09 -9.79
CA PRO A 119 11.65 1.43 -9.23
C PRO A 119 10.61 2.25 -10.00
N HIS A 120 9.35 2.12 -9.61
CA HIS A 120 8.24 2.89 -10.16
C HIS A 120 7.52 3.66 -9.05
N ALA A 121 7.11 4.89 -9.32
CA ALA A 121 6.33 5.72 -8.38
C ALA A 121 4.94 5.13 -8.04
N GLY A 122 4.56 4.01 -8.66
CA GLY A 122 3.26 3.36 -8.51
C GLY A 122 3.19 2.33 -7.38
N GLY A 123 4.24 2.22 -6.56
CA GLY A 123 4.27 1.41 -5.35
C GLY A 123 3.68 -0.01 -5.50
N GLN A 124 2.93 -0.44 -4.48
CA GLN A 124 2.39 -1.80 -4.37
C GLN A 124 1.38 -2.18 -5.47
N PHE A 125 0.57 -1.23 -5.96
CA PHE A 125 -0.42 -1.52 -7.00
C PHE A 125 0.24 -1.77 -8.36
N TRP A 126 1.35 -1.06 -8.64
CA TRP A 126 2.13 -1.31 -9.84
C TRP A 126 2.77 -2.70 -9.80
N TRP A 127 3.37 -3.06 -8.66
CA TRP A 127 4.01 -4.38 -8.54
C TRP A 127 3.00 -5.52 -8.72
N SER A 128 1.79 -5.34 -8.16
CA SER A 128 0.65 -6.24 -8.41
C SER A 128 0.31 -6.35 -9.91
N LEU A 129 0.30 -5.24 -10.66
CA LEU A 129 0.01 -5.23 -12.09
C LEU A 129 1.07 -5.97 -12.93
N LYS A 130 2.34 -5.89 -12.52
CA LYS A 130 3.47 -6.49 -13.26
C LYS A 130 3.68 -7.97 -12.98
N LEU A 131 3.48 -8.40 -11.73
CA LEU A 131 3.63 -9.80 -11.33
C LEU A 131 2.38 -10.64 -11.67
N ALA A 132 1.22 -10.02 -11.85
CA ALA A 132 -0.01 -10.74 -12.15
C ALA A 132 -0.07 -11.22 -13.61
N PRO A 133 -0.62 -12.43 -13.86
CA PRO A 133 -0.82 -12.95 -15.21
C PRO A 133 -1.73 -12.03 -16.05
N PRO A 134 -1.54 -11.96 -17.39
CA PRO A 134 -2.15 -10.94 -18.25
C PRO A 134 -3.69 -10.96 -18.26
N LYS A 135 -4.30 -12.10 -17.92
CA LYS A 135 -5.76 -12.24 -17.80
C LYS A 135 -6.34 -11.58 -16.53
N TYR A 136 -5.56 -11.50 -15.46
CA TYR A 136 -6.02 -11.01 -14.15
C TYR A 136 -5.33 -9.73 -13.69
N LYS A 137 -4.36 -9.20 -14.46
CA LYS A 137 -3.54 -8.02 -14.08
C LYS A 137 -4.37 -6.83 -13.59
N ARG A 138 -5.42 -6.45 -14.33
CA ARG A 138 -6.29 -5.30 -13.98
C ARG A 138 -7.13 -5.57 -12.73
N PHE A 139 -7.64 -6.79 -12.59
CA PHE A 139 -8.44 -7.18 -11.42
C PHE A 139 -7.58 -7.26 -10.16
N ALA A 140 -6.40 -7.87 -10.24
CA ALA A 140 -5.46 -7.96 -9.12
C ALA A 140 -5.00 -6.58 -8.64
N ALA A 141 -4.66 -5.67 -9.57
CA ALA A 141 -4.28 -4.30 -9.23
C ALA A 141 -5.44 -3.51 -8.60
N TYR A 142 -6.67 -3.67 -9.12
CA TYR A 142 -7.87 -3.05 -8.53
C TYR A 142 -8.15 -3.56 -7.11
N MET A 143 -8.05 -4.87 -6.89
CA MET A 143 -8.22 -5.46 -5.56
C MET A 143 -7.13 -5.01 -4.59
N CYS A 144 -5.86 -4.94 -5.04
CA CYS A 144 -4.74 -4.43 -4.24
C CYS A 144 -4.98 -2.96 -3.83
N GLY A 145 -5.38 -2.10 -4.77
CA GLY A 145 -5.72 -0.70 -4.48
C GLY A 145 -6.93 -0.58 -3.56
N SER A 146 -7.97 -1.38 -3.78
CA SER A 146 -9.18 -1.39 -2.93
C SER A 146 -8.86 -1.82 -1.50
N PHE A 147 -7.99 -2.81 -1.31
CA PHE A 147 -7.57 -3.25 0.01
C PHE A 147 -6.63 -2.26 0.69
N ALA A 148 -5.76 -1.59 -0.07
CA ALA A 148 -4.93 -0.51 0.48
C ALA A 148 -5.80 0.66 0.97
N TYR A 149 -6.84 1.02 0.21
CA TYR A 149 -7.80 2.06 0.61
C TYR A 149 -8.67 1.63 1.80
N ALA A 150 -9.21 0.40 1.79
CA ALA A 150 -9.94 -0.12 2.94
C ALA A 150 -9.04 -0.16 4.18
N GLY A 151 -7.79 -0.59 4.02
CA GLY A 151 -6.77 -0.60 5.06
C GLY A 151 -6.54 0.79 5.64
N SER A 152 -6.36 1.82 4.83
CA SER A 152 -6.15 3.19 5.33
C SER A 152 -7.36 3.69 6.13
N VAL A 153 -8.58 3.44 5.67
CA VAL A 153 -9.81 3.79 6.41
C VAL A 153 -9.90 3.07 7.75
N PHE A 154 -9.62 1.76 7.78
CA PHE A 154 -9.64 0.98 9.01
C PHE A 154 -8.51 1.39 9.97
N THR A 155 -7.33 1.71 9.46
CA THR A 155 -6.22 2.22 10.28
C THR A 155 -6.60 3.56 10.91
N SER A 156 -7.16 4.51 10.15
CA SER A 156 -7.61 5.80 10.70
C SER A 156 -8.66 5.62 11.79
N ALA A 157 -9.65 4.76 11.57
CA ALA A 157 -10.66 4.45 12.58
C ALA A 157 -10.04 3.81 13.84
N SER A 158 -9.15 2.84 13.66
CA SER A 158 -8.47 2.15 14.76
C SER A 158 -7.58 3.08 15.57
N THR A 159 -6.80 3.94 14.93
CA THR A 159 -5.91 4.89 15.63
C THR A 159 -6.73 5.87 16.46
N THR A 160 -7.83 6.39 15.90
CA THR A 160 -8.72 7.32 16.63
C THR A 160 -9.33 6.64 17.85
N LEU A 161 -9.73 5.37 17.73
CA LEU A 161 -10.27 4.58 18.85
C LEU A 161 -9.22 4.32 19.94
N SER A 162 -7.99 3.97 19.55
CA SER A 162 -6.89 3.76 20.50
C SER A 162 -6.59 5.04 21.29
N VAL A 163 -6.49 6.19 20.62
CA VAL A 163 -6.26 7.49 21.29
C VAL A 163 -7.41 7.85 22.23
N ALA A 164 -8.67 7.67 21.80
CA ALA A 164 -9.83 7.93 22.67
C ALA A 164 -9.81 7.07 23.94
N THR A 165 -9.41 5.80 23.82
CA THR A 165 -9.29 4.88 24.95
C THR A 165 -8.16 5.28 25.89
N GLU A 166 -7.00 5.70 25.35
CA GLU A 166 -5.87 6.18 26.13
C GLU A 166 -6.19 7.48 26.89
N VAL A 167 -6.89 8.43 26.27
CA VAL A 167 -7.32 9.68 26.90
C VAL A 167 -8.26 9.41 28.08
N VAL A 168 -9.26 8.54 27.90
CA VAL A 168 -10.16 8.15 28.99
C VAL A 168 -9.41 7.38 30.07
N GLY A 169 -8.43 6.55 29.70
CA GLY A 169 -7.54 5.86 30.63
C GLY A 169 -6.71 6.83 31.48
N MET A 170 -6.10 7.84 30.86
CA MET A 170 -5.37 8.89 31.57
C MET A 170 -6.27 9.69 32.52
N TYR A 171 -7.50 10.01 32.09
CA TYR A 171 -8.45 10.70 32.94
C TYR A 171 -8.87 9.86 34.16
N ALA A 172 -9.11 8.56 33.97
CA ALA A 172 -9.43 7.64 35.06
C ALA A 172 -8.28 7.50 36.09
N LEU A 173 -7.02 7.60 35.65
CA LEU A 173 -5.86 7.55 36.55
C LEU A 173 -5.74 8.80 37.44
N THR A 174 -6.25 9.95 36.99
CA THR A 174 -6.19 11.22 37.76
C THR A 174 -7.37 11.40 38.71
N HIS A 175 -8.48 10.68 38.49
CA HIS A 175 -9.70 10.76 39.29
C HIS A 175 -10.12 9.37 39.79
N PRO A 176 -9.71 8.94 40.99
CA PRO A 176 -9.92 7.56 41.47
C PRO A 176 -11.39 7.18 41.71
N GLU A 177 -12.30 8.16 41.83
CA GLU A 177 -13.76 7.96 41.93
C GLU A 177 -14.43 7.76 40.55
N PHE A 178 -13.71 7.98 39.45
CA PHE A 178 -14.28 7.93 38.11
C PHE A 178 -14.28 6.50 37.55
N ILE A 179 -15.49 5.95 37.37
CA ILE A 179 -15.68 4.63 36.75
C ILE A 179 -15.81 4.83 35.23
N PRO A 180 -14.82 4.40 34.41
CA PRO A 180 -14.90 4.53 32.96
C PRO A 180 -16.03 3.66 32.39
N LYS A 181 -17.03 4.32 31.78
CA LYS A 181 -18.14 3.66 31.07
C LYS A 181 -17.90 3.72 29.56
N ARG A 182 -18.43 2.73 28.82
CA ARG A 182 -18.26 2.62 27.35
C ARG A 182 -18.67 3.88 26.58
N TRP A 183 -19.67 4.60 27.06
CA TRP A 183 -20.13 5.85 26.44
C TRP A 183 -19.09 6.98 26.50
N HIS A 184 -18.22 7.03 27.52
CA HIS A 184 -17.17 8.06 27.58
C HIS A 184 -16.17 7.91 26.42
N ILE A 185 -15.80 6.67 26.08
CA ILE A 185 -14.91 6.37 24.95
C ILE A 185 -15.60 6.76 23.63
N PHE A 186 -16.89 6.49 23.50
CA PHE A 186 -17.67 6.88 22.32
C PHE A 186 -17.73 8.40 22.13
N VAL A 187 -18.00 9.17 23.19
CA VAL A 187 -18.03 10.64 23.11
C VAL A 187 -16.65 11.21 22.82
N CYS A 188 -15.59 10.71 23.48
CA CYS A 188 -14.23 11.14 23.20
C CYS A 188 -13.80 10.82 21.77
N PHE A 189 -14.18 9.66 21.25
CA PHE A 189 -13.96 9.27 19.86
C PHE A 189 -14.65 10.24 18.89
N GLU A 190 -15.93 10.53 19.10
CA GLU A 190 -16.69 11.43 18.23
C GLU A 190 -16.13 12.85 18.24
N LEU A 191 -15.77 13.37 19.42
CA LEU A 191 -15.16 14.69 19.55
C LEU A 191 -13.78 14.78 18.87
N LEU A 192 -12.94 13.76 19.03
CA LEU A 192 -11.65 13.69 18.34
C LEU A 192 -11.82 13.60 16.83
N HIS A 193 -12.79 12.81 16.36
CA HIS A 193 -13.07 12.65 14.94
C HIS A 193 -13.59 13.94 14.31
N LEU A 194 -14.52 14.63 14.97
CA LEU A 194 -15.04 15.93 14.52
C LEU A 194 -13.96 17.03 14.52
N PHE A 195 -13.08 17.03 15.52
CA PHE A 195 -11.95 17.96 15.56
C PHE A 195 -10.97 17.72 14.40
N LEU A 196 -10.59 16.46 14.16
CA LEU A 196 -9.74 16.06 13.04
C LEU A 196 -10.40 16.26 11.68
N MET A 197 -11.73 16.25 11.60
CA MET A 197 -12.46 16.55 10.36
C MET A 197 -12.41 18.06 10.03
N PHE A 198 -12.30 18.92 11.04
CA PHE A 198 -12.38 20.37 10.87
C PHE A 198 -11.01 21.04 10.63
N PHE A 199 -9.92 20.38 11.00
CA PHE A 199 -8.54 20.87 10.87
C PHE A 199 -7.77 20.05 9.83
#